data_AF-A0A1A2E088-F1
#
_entry.id   AF-A0A1A2E088-F1
#
_cell.length_a   1.000
_cell.length_b   1.000
_cell.length_c   1.000
_cell.angle_alpha   90.00
_cell.angle_beta   90.00
_cell.angle_gamma   90.00
#
_symmetry.space_group_name_H-M   'P 1'
#
loop_
_entity.id
_entity.type
_entity.pdbx_description
1 polymer ?
#
loop_
_entity_poly.entity_id
_entity_poly.type
_entity_poly.pdbx_seq_one_letter_code
_entity_poly.pdbx_strand_id
1 'polypeptide(L)'
;MNEKKRELKPSTRWSDHGPNTWGPYWDAMFSPAMVTPWINWKRGSTGVNVARLYWYEREYLRLAYESVYGSVPENWPSQHPGVVLGDRAACLRCHYFGTWSGPLSALDLARRHETSGGEFRGRRASTPRSRE
;
A
#
# COMPACT_ATOMS: atom_id res chain seq x y z
N MET A 1 15.63 10.34 35.26
CA MET A 1 14.53 10.52 34.30
C MET A 1 13.80 9.18 34.20
N ASN A 2 12.60 9.08 34.76
CA ASN A 2 11.89 7.80 34.91
C ASN A 2 11.41 7.28 33.55
N GLU A 3 12.07 6.25 33.06
CA GLU A 3 11.69 5.47 31.89
C GLU A 3 10.46 4.62 32.24
N LYS A 4 9.29 5.25 32.32
CA LYS A 4 8.02 4.52 32.29
C LYS A 4 8.03 3.67 31.01
N LYS A 5 8.25 2.36 31.15
CA LYS A 5 7.99 1.37 30.09
C LYS A 5 6.65 1.73 29.46
N ARG A 6 6.69 2.30 28.25
CA ARG A 6 5.47 2.70 27.56
C ARG A 6 4.74 1.41 27.23
N GLU A 7 3.62 1.18 27.89
CA GLU A 7 2.78 0.00 27.67
C GLU A 7 2.45 -0.09 26.17
N LEU A 8 2.90 -1.17 25.53
CA LEU A 8 2.59 -1.44 24.14
C LEU A 8 1.26 -2.16 24.07
N LYS A 9 0.39 -1.72 23.16
CA LYS A 9 -0.92 -2.34 22.89
C LYS A 9 -1.03 -2.68 21.40
N PRO A 10 -1.88 -3.66 21.03
CA PRO A 10 -2.14 -3.92 19.62
C PRO A 10 -2.62 -2.63 18.92
N SER A 11 -2.05 -2.31 17.77
CA SER A 11 -2.47 -1.14 16.99
C SER A 11 -3.90 -1.32 16.50
N THR A 12 -4.71 -0.26 16.61
CA THR A 12 -6.03 -0.21 16.00
C THR A 12 -5.91 -0.23 14.48
N ARG A 13 -6.74 -1.02 13.81
CA ARG A 13 -6.91 -0.98 12.36
C ARG A 13 -7.83 0.17 12.01
N TRP A 14 -7.31 1.21 11.35
CA TRP A 14 -8.11 2.41 11.02
C TRP A 14 -8.74 2.33 9.63
N SER A 15 -8.53 1.23 8.90
CA SER A 15 -8.87 1.03 7.48
C SER A 15 -10.20 0.32 7.24
N ASP A 16 -11.11 0.25 8.21
CA ASP A 16 -12.36 -0.52 8.15
C ASP A 16 -13.39 -0.04 7.09
N HIS A 17 -13.00 0.81 6.14
CA HIS A 17 -13.85 1.40 5.11
C HIS A 17 -13.99 0.58 3.81
N GLY A 18 -13.75 -0.74 3.86
CA GLY A 18 -13.95 -1.64 2.71
C GLY A 18 -12.85 -1.54 1.63
N PRO A 19 -12.77 -2.54 0.72
CA PRO A 19 -11.63 -2.70 -0.18
C PRO A 19 -11.53 -1.58 -1.23
N ASN A 20 -12.64 -1.00 -1.69
CA ASN A 20 -12.66 0.00 -2.78
C ASN A 20 -12.45 1.44 -2.28
N THR A 21 -11.68 1.60 -1.21
CA THR A 21 -11.33 2.90 -0.63
C THR A 21 -9.84 2.93 -0.31
N TRP A 22 -9.37 3.95 0.39
CA TRP A 22 -7.98 4.07 0.86
C TRP A 22 -7.54 2.98 1.86
N GLY A 23 -8.45 2.12 2.33
CA GLY A 23 -8.18 1.07 3.32
C GLY A 23 -6.98 0.16 3.00
N PRO A 24 -6.87 -0.42 1.80
CA PRO A 24 -5.73 -1.27 1.42
C PRO A 24 -4.38 -0.54 1.46
N TYR A 25 -4.35 0.77 1.21
CA TYR A 25 -3.13 1.57 1.28
C TYR A 25 -2.70 1.74 2.75
N TRP A 26 -3.67 1.99 3.63
CA TRP A 26 -3.40 2.02 5.07
C TRP A 26 -2.91 0.66 5.58
N ASP A 27 -3.54 -0.45 5.17
CA ASP A 27 -3.13 -1.80 5.56
C ASP A 27 -1.72 -2.15 5.07
N ALA A 28 -1.38 -1.72 3.85
CA ALA A 28 -0.04 -1.89 3.31
C ALA A 28 1.00 -1.08 4.09
N MET A 29 0.70 0.17 4.45
CA MET A 29 1.63 1.03 5.20
C MET A 29 1.79 0.64 6.67
N PHE A 30 0.73 0.15 7.30
CA PHE A 30 0.67 -0.06 8.75
C PHE A 30 0.24 -1.49 9.08
N SER A 31 1.17 -2.43 8.92
CA SER A 31 0.94 -3.80 9.38
C SER A 31 0.61 -3.85 10.88
N PRO A 32 -0.20 -4.83 11.32
CA PRO A 32 -0.51 -5.04 12.74
C PRO A 32 0.77 -5.10 13.56
N ALA A 33 0.85 -4.28 14.61
CA ALA A 33 2.02 -4.20 15.47
C ALA A 33 1.63 -3.80 16.90
N MET A 34 2.48 -4.17 17.86
CA MET A 34 2.40 -3.66 19.23
C MET A 34 3.01 -2.25 19.26
N VAL A 35 2.21 -1.26 19.63
CA VAL A 35 2.60 0.16 19.55
C VAL A 35 2.22 0.91 20.81
N THR A 36 2.90 2.03 21.05
CA THR A 36 2.53 2.96 22.13
C THR A 36 1.21 3.68 21.77
N PRO A 37 0.47 4.21 22.75
CA PRO A 37 -0.74 4.99 22.49
C PRO A 37 -0.50 6.19 21.55
N TRP A 38 0.66 6.85 21.66
CA TRP A 38 1.06 7.94 20.77
C TRP A 38 1.21 7.48 19.31
N ILE A 39 1.89 6.35 19.08
CA ILE A 39 2.03 5.80 17.72
C ILE A 39 0.67 5.36 17.18
N ASN A 40 -0.18 4.75 18.01
CA ASN A 40 -1.53 4.37 17.60
C ASN A 40 -2.36 5.58 17.16
N TRP A 41 -2.30 6.67 17.93
CA TRP A 41 -2.94 7.94 17.58
C TRP A 41 -2.38 8.55 16.29
N LYS A 42 -1.06 8.50 16.07
CA LYS A 42 -0.44 8.96 14.81
C LYS A 42 -0.88 8.14 13.60
N ARG A 43 -1.02 6.81 13.74
CA ARG A 43 -1.54 5.94 12.68
C ARG A 43 -3.00 6.27 12.31
N GLY A 44 -3.83 6.62 13.31
CA GLY A 44 -5.24 7.00 13.12
C GLY A 44 -5.48 8.41 12.62
N SER A 45 -4.50 9.31 12.76
CA SER A 45 -4.59 10.70 12.29
C SER A 45 -3.77 10.90 11.02
N THR A 46 -2.47 11.17 11.16
CA THR A 46 -1.56 11.38 10.04
C THR A 46 -1.53 10.19 9.09
N GLY A 47 -1.49 8.96 9.61
CA GLY A 47 -1.45 7.75 8.78
C GLY A 47 -2.68 7.59 7.87
N VAL A 48 -3.88 7.88 8.39
CA VAL A 48 -5.12 7.88 7.60
C VAL A 48 -5.09 8.94 6.50
N ASN A 49 -4.63 10.15 6.82
CA ASN A 49 -4.54 11.23 5.82
C ASN A 49 -3.56 10.88 4.69
N VAL A 50 -2.41 10.29 5.01
CA VAL A 50 -1.44 9.84 4.00
C VAL A 50 -2.03 8.74 3.12
N ALA A 51 -2.76 7.77 3.71
CA ALA A 51 -3.42 6.71 2.94
C ALA A 51 -4.45 7.26 1.95
N ARG A 52 -5.25 8.24 2.40
CA ARG A 52 -6.23 8.93 1.56
C ARG A 52 -5.55 9.67 0.42
N LEU A 53 -4.45 10.37 0.70
CA LEU A 53 -3.70 11.11 -0.31
C LEU A 53 -3.22 10.19 -1.44
N TYR A 54 -2.56 9.07 -1.10
CA TYR A 54 -2.11 8.12 -2.12
C TYR A 54 -3.27 7.47 -2.88
N TRP A 55 -4.38 7.18 -2.21
CA TRP A 55 -5.58 6.68 -2.88
C TRP A 55 -6.11 7.69 -3.91
N TYR A 56 -6.25 8.95 -3.53
CA TYR A 56 -6.75 9.99 -4.44
C TYR A 56 -5.79 10.23 -5.60
N GLU A 57 -4.49 10.23 -5.36
CA GLU A 57 -3.48 10.34 -6.41
C GLU A 57 -3.58 9.17 -7.39
N ARG A 58 -3.76 7.94 -6.88
CA ARG A 58 -3.99 6.76 -7.73
C ARG A 58 -5.27 6.88 -8.54
N GLU A 59 -6.38 7.31 -7.92
CA GLU A 59 -7.65 7.46 -8.63
C GLU A 59 -7.57 8.52 -9.73
N TYR A 60 -6.88 9.63 -9.47
CA TYR A 60 -6.60 10.64 -10.47
C TYR A 60 -5.83 10.04 -11.67
N LEU A 61 -4.76 9.27 -11.41
CA LEU A 61 -4.00 8.62 -12.47
C LEU A 61 -4.79 7.52 -13.19
N ARG A 62 -5.66 6.78 -12.49
CA ARG A 62 -6.56 5.81 -13.12
C ARG A 62 -7.49 6.51 -14.11
N LEU A 63 -8.12 7.60 -13.71
CA LEU A 63 -9.01 8.36 -14.60
C LEU A 63 -8.25 8.93 -15.80
N ALA A 64 -7.02 9.42 -15.61
CA ALA A 64 -6.17 9.85 -16.71
C ALA A 64 -5.84 8.69 -17.67
N TYR A 65 -5.51 7.52 -17.14
CA TYR A 65 -5.24 6.32 -17.94
C TYR A 65 -6.48 5.85 -18.72
N GLU A 66 -7.65 5.85 -18.08
CA GLU A 66 -8.94 5.54 -18.70
C GLU A 66 -9.32 6.52 -19.80
N SER A 67 -8.94 7.81 -19.67
CA SER A 67 -9.18 8.80 -20.73
C SER A 67 -8.41 8.49 -22.01
N VAL A 68 -7.30 7.75 -21.92
CA VAL A 68 -6.44 7.38 -23.06
C VAL A 68 -6.79 6.00 -23.61
N TYR A 69 -7.01 5.02 -22.73
CA TYR A 69 -7.17 3.60 -23.12
C TYR A 69 -8.61 3.07 -22.95
N GLY A 70 -9.55 3.93 -22.57
CA GLY A 70 -10.93 3.58 -22.31
C GLY A 70 -11.19 3.10 -20.88
N SER A 71 -12.45 3.12 -20.46
CA SER A 71 -12.89 2.75 -19.11
C SER A 71 -13.05 1.24 -18.89
N VAL A 72 -12.76 0.41 -19.90
CA VAL A 72 -12.88 -1.06 -19.83
C VAL A 72 -11.49 -1.65 -19.55
N PRO A 73 -11.19 -2.08 -18.31
CA PRO A 73 -9.84 -2.50 -17.93
C PRO A 73 -9.30 -3.69 -18.72
N GLU A 74 -10.18 -4.55 -19.23
CA GLU A 74 -9.82 -5.72 -20.04
C GLU A 74 -9.16 -5.31 -21.35
N ASN A 75 -9.47 -4.11 -21.86
CA ASN A 75 -8.91 -3.57 -23.10
C ASN A 75 -7.64 -2.75 -22.88
N TRP A 76 -7.19 -2.57 -21.65
CA TRP A 76 -5.98 -1.81 -21.38
C TRP A 76 -4.74 -2.55 -21.91
N PRO A 77 -3.73 -1.81 -22.45
CA PRO A 77 -2.48 -2.41 -22.93
C PRO A 77 -1.79 -3.27 -21.89
N SER A 78 -1.84 -2.84 -20.63
CA SER A 78 -1.45 -3.60 -19.47
C SER A 78 -2.64 -3.84 -18.56
N GLN A 79 -2.81 -5.09 -18.15
CA GLN A 79 -3.86 -5.48 -17.21
C GLN A 79 -3.56 -5.03 -15.77
N HIS A 80 -2.31 -4.67 -15.47
CA HIS A 80 -1.89 -4.18 -14.16
C HIS A 80 -0.95 -2.97 -14.30
N PRO A 81 -1.43 -1.80 -14.81
CA PRO A 81 -0.57 -0.65 -15.05
C PRO A 81 0.11 -0.21 -13.76
N GLY A 82 1.44 -0.26 -13.74
CA GLY A 82 2.26 0.12 -12.61
C GLY A 82 2.52 1.62 -12.61
N VAL A 83 2.34 2.27 -11.46
CA VAL A 83 2.64 3.70 -11.29
C VAL A 83 3.47 3.94 -10.05
N VAL A 84 4.08 5.13 -9.99
CA VAL A 84 4.77 5.62 -8.81
C VAL A 84 3.93 6.73 -8.18
N LEU A 85 3.65 6.61 -6.89
CA LEU A 85 2.94 7.60 -6.07
C LEU A 85 3.91 8.08 -4.98
N GLY A 86 4.45 9.29 -5.13
CA GLY A 86 5.57 9.75 -4.31
C GLY A 86 6.78 8.82 -4.38
N ASP A 87 7.09 8.12 -3.27
CA ASP A 87 8.18 7.14 -3.16
C ASP A 87 7.70 5.68 -3.25
N ARG A 88 6.43 5.43 -3.61
CA ARG A 88 5.79 4.11 -3.57
C ARG A 88 5.36 3.61 -4.93
N ALA A 89 5.45 2.31 -5.12
CA ALA A 89 4.85 1.64 -6.27
C ALA A 89 3.36 1.38 -6.02
N ALA A 90 2.53 1.53 -7.04
CA ALA A 90 1.11 1.19 -6.98
C ALA A 90 0.59 0.64 -8.31
N CYS A 91 -0.65 0.18 -8.33
CA CYS A 91 -1.33 -0.29 -9.54
C CYS A 91 -2.64 0.46 -9.80
N LEU A 92 -2.90 0.81 -11.07
CA LEU A 92 -4.14 1.48 -11.49
C LEU A 92 -5.35 0.56 -11.64
N ARG A 93 -5.16 -0.77 -11.65
CA ARG A 93 -6.29 -1.73 -11.66
C ARG A 93 -6.58 -2.32 -10.30
N CYS A 94 -5.59 -2.88 -9.63
CA CYS A 94 -5.77 -3.52 -8.33
C CYS A 94 -5.24 -2.65 -7.18
N HIS A 95 -5.49 -3.05 -5.93
CA HIS A 95 -5.03 -2.33 -4.74
C HIS A 95 -3.58 -2.62 -4.35
N TYR A 96 -2.72 -2.96 -5.31
CA TYR A 96 -1.31 -3.13 -5.04
C TYR A 96 -0.69 -1.81 -4.58
N PHE A 97 0.02 -1.88 -3.46
CA PHE A 97 0.79 -0.78 -2.90
C PHE A 97 2.10 -1.34 -2.34
N GLY A 98 3.21 -0.99 -2.98
CA GLY A 98 4.54 -1.47 -2.63
C GLY A 98 5.07 -0.73 -1.40
N THR A 99 5.44 -1.48 -0.36
CA THR A 99 6.14 -0.91 0.79
C THR A 99 7.64 -0.83 0.52
N TRP A 100 8.25 0.31 0.86
CA TRP A 100 9.69 0.49 0.80
C TRP A 100 10.37 -0.45 1.81
N SER A 101 10.99 -1.53 1.33
CA SER A 101 11.77 -2.44 2.20
C SER A 101 12.93 -3.15 1.50
N GLY A 102 13.41 -2.62 0.37
CA GLY A 102 14.50 -3.26 -0.38
C GLY A 102 15.32 -2.29 -1.25
N PRO A 103 16.34 -2.80 -1.95
CA PRO A 103 17.23 -1.98 -2.78
C PRO A 103 16.59 -1.51 -4.10
N LEU A 104 15.36 -1.93 -4.39
CA LEU A 104 14.67 -1.62 -5.64
C LEU A 104 13.94 -0.29 -5.52
N SER A 105 13.99 0.52 -6.57
CA SER A 105 13.23 1.76 -6.64
C SER A 105 11.72 1.48 -6.73
N ALA A 106 10.89 2.49 -6.41
CA ALA A 106 9.45 2.42 -6.62
C ALA A 106 9.09 2.09 -8.08
N LEU A 107 9.83 2.66 -9.03
CA LEU A 107 9.66 2.39 -10.45
C LEU A 107 9.93 0.93 -10.79
N ASP A 108 10.99 0.34 -10.25
CA ASP A 108 11.31 -1.08 -10.47
C ASP A 108 10.23 -2.00 -9.91
N LEU A 109 9.70 -1.68 -8.72
CA LEU A 109 8.64 -2.44 -8.08
C LEU A 109 7.33 -2.36 -8.89
N ALA A 110 6.96 -1.16 -9.36
CA ALA A 110 5.79 -0.94 -10.20
C ALA A 110 5.90 -1.73 -11.51
N ARG A 111 7.06 -1.64 -12.18
CA ARG A 111 7.32 -2.35 -13.42
C ARG A 111 7.25 -3.87 -13.24
N ARG A 112 7.83 -4.41 -12.15
CA ARG A 112 7.76 -5.85 -11.87
C ARG A 112 6.33 -6.31 -11.61
N HIS A 113 5.54 -5.54 -10.86
CA HIS A 113 4.13 -5.85 -10.64
C HIS A 113 3.39 -5.91 -11.97
N GLU A 114 3.59 -4.91 -12.82
CA GLU A 114 2.99 -4.82 -14.14
C GLU A 114 3.36 -6.00 -15.05
N THR A 115 4.66 -6.25 -15.26
CA THR A 115 5.13 -7.31 -16.17
C THR A 115 4.80 -8.71 -15.68
N SER A 116 4.56 -8.89 -14.38
CA SER A 116 4.12 -10.16 -13.80
C SER A 116 2.61 -10.38 -13.91
N GLY A 117 1.86 -9.47 -14.54
CA GLY A 117 0.40 -9.54 -14.57
C GLY A 117 -0.23 -9.44 -13.18
N GLY A 118 0.42 -8.74 -12.25
CA GLY A 118 -0.09 -8.51 -10.90
C GLY A 118 0.28 -9.55 -9.84
N GLU A 119 1.02 -10.61 -10.21
CA GLU A 119 1.48 -11.66 -9.30
C GLU A 119 2.54 -11.15 -8.31
N PHE A 120 3.49 -10.33 -8.79
CA PHE A 120 4.54 -9.78 -7.96
C PHE A 120 3.97 -8.73 -7.00
N ARG A 121 3.98 -9.01 -5.68
CA ARG A 121 3.53 -8.08 -4.64
C ARG A 121 4.68 -7.49 -3.81
N GLY A 122 5.93 -7.66 -4.27
CA GLY A 122 7.12 -7.41 -3.44
C GLY A 122 7.41 -8.56 -2.47
N ARG A 123 8.53 -8.47 -1.74
CA ARG A 123 8.81 -9.41 -0.64
C ARG A 123 7.93 -9.04 0.54
N ARG A 124 6.88 -9.84 0.80
CA ARG A 124 6.37 -9.96 2.18
C ARG A 124 7.53 -10.49 3.03
N ALA A 125 7.76 -9.91 4.21
CA ALA A 125 8.60 -10.55 5.21
C ALA A 125 8.13 -12.01 5.31
N SER A 126 9.03 -12.93 5.01
CA SER A 126 8.74 -14.34 4.84
C SER A 126 8.03 -14.89 6.08
N THR A 127 6.88 -15.53 5.86
CA THR A 127 6.40 -16.59 6.75
C THR A 127 7.58 -17.54 7.02
N PRO A 128 7.85 -17.95 8.27
CA PRO A 128 8.90 -18.92 8.53
C PRO A 128 8.56 -20.19 7.75
N ARG A 129 9.50 -20.68 6.95
CA ARG A 129 9.43 -22.04 6.43
C ARG A 129 9.49 -22.97 7.63
N SER A 130 8.39 -23.65 7.93
CA SER A 130 8.42 -24.85 8.75
C SER A 130 9.45 -25.79 8.12
N ARG A 131 10.52 -26.09 8.87
CA ARG A 131 11.40 -27.20 8.54
C ARG A 131 10.69 -28.46 9.04
N GLU A 132 10.39 -29.35 8.11
CA GLU A 132 10.15 -30.78 8.41
C GLU A 132 11.46 -31.42 8.89
#